data_AF-A0A662C3A9-F1
#
_entry.id   AF-A0A662C3A9-F1
#
_cell.length_a   1.000
_cell.length_b   1.000
_cell.length_c   1.000
_cell.angle_alpha   90.00
_cell.angle_beta   90.00
_cell.angle_gamma   90.00
#
_symmetry.space_group_name_H-M   'P 1'
#
loop_
_entity.id
_entity.type
_entity.pdbx_description
1 polymer ?
#
loop_
_entity_poly.entity_id
_entity_poly.type
_entity_poly.pdbx_seq_one_letter_code
_entity_poly.pdbx_strand_id
1 'polypeptide(L)'
;MTNKRKDEYGQNRALFLKQVLEKARVNFPNEKPVFLRVSGEEYHPKGNTQESLAELLLSVGDLYDILHVSSGGLYDKENYEVYPGYQLEYAEKLKQHTKKQTIAVGRLENPKFANEILINNQADLIALARGLLSDPHWPMHAAEQLGVNLEWPGVYERAKGI
;
A
#
# COMPACT_ATOMS: atom_id res chain seq x y z
N MET A 1 -18.10 9.87 -3.26
CA MET A 1 -18.06 11.35 -3.34
C MET A 1 -18.08 11.88 -4.77
N THR A 2 -17.04 11.59 -5.57
CA THR A 2 -16.73 12.22 -6.87
C THR A 2 -17.53 11.64 -8.03
N ASN A 3 -17.77 10.34 -8.04
CA ASN A 3 -18.67 9.71 -9.00
C ASN A 3 -20.14 10.02 -8.64
N LYS A 4 -20.80 10.80 -9.52
CA LYS A 4 -22.24 11.18 -9.44
C LYS A 4 -23.06 10.64 -10.62
N ARG A 5 -22.50 9.69 -11.37
CA ARG A 5 -23.16 9.12 -12.54
C ARG A 5 -24.44 8.40 -12.13
N LYS A 6 -25.38 8.30 -13.08
CA LYS A 6 -26.65 7.57 -12.89
C LYS A 6 -26.73 6.29 -13.72
N ASP A 7 -25.77 6.08 -14.62
CA ASP A 7 -25.62 4.87 -15.43
C ASP A 7 -24.97 3.72 -14.65
N GLU A 8 -24.68 2.61 -15.33
CA GLU A 8 -24.14 1.40 -14.69
C GLU A 8 -22.85 1.64 -13.89
N TYR A 9 -22.03 2.63 -14.27
CA TYR A 9 -20.79 2.97 -13.56
C TYR A 9 -21.02 3.81 -12.30
N GLY A 10 -22.17 4.49 -12.20
CA GLY A 10 -22.60 5.16 -10.98
C GLY A 10 -23.28 4.22 -10.00
N GLN A 11 -24.06 3.27 -10.54
CA GLN A 11 -24.76 2.25 -9.77
C GLN A 11 -23.81 1.19 -9.22
N ASN A 12 -22.82 0.77 -10.01
CA ASN A 12 -21.73 -0.09 -9.59
C ASN A 12 -20.38 0.64 -9.71
N ARG A 13 -19.92 1.21 -8.59
CA ARG A 13 -18.66 1.96 -8.53
C ARG A 13 -17.42 1.09 -8.79
N ALA A 14 -17.53 -0.23 -8.62
CA ALA A 14 -16.45 -1.18 -8.89
C ALA A 14 -16.31 -1.52 -10.38
N LEU A 15 -17.35 -1.25 -11.19
CA LEU A 15 -17.44 -1.77 -12.57
C LEU A 15 -16.27 -1.32 -13.44
N PHE A 16 -15.91 -0.04 -13.38
CA PHE A 16 -14.79 0.47 -14.16
C PHE A 16 -13.46 -0.14 -13.71
N LEU A 17 -13.24 -0.24 -12.39
CA LEU A 17 -12.04 -0.90 -11.84
C LEU A 17 -11.96 -2.35 -12.30
N LYS A 18 -13.07 -3.09 -12.23
CA LYS A 18 -13.15 -4.48 -12.67
C LYS A 18 -12.73 -4.62 -14.13
N GLN A 19 -13.31 -3.82 -15.02
CA GLN A 19 -12.99 -3.87 -16.45
C GLN A 19 -11.51 -3.53 -16.72
N VAL A 20 -10.94 -2.57 -16.00
CA VAL A 20 -9.52 -2.23 -16.10
C VAL A 20 -8.65 -3.41 -15.65
N LEU A 21 -8.96 -4.03 -14.50
CA LEU A 21 -8.20 -5.18 -14.01
C LEU A 21 -8.34 -6.41 -14.91
N GLU A 22 -9.54 -6.70 -15.44
CA GLU A 22 -9.74 -7.77 -16.43
C GLU A 22 -8.87 -7.55 -17.66
N LYS A 23 -8.81 -6.32 -18.19
CA LYS A 23 -7.95 -6.00 -19.33
C LYS A 23 -6.47 -6.08 -18.97
N ALA A 24 -6.08 -5.65 -17.77
CA ALA A 24 -4.71 -5.81 -17.31
C ALA A 24 -4.31 -7.29 -17.24
N ARG A 25 -5.15 -8.14 -16.64
CA ARG A 25 -4.92 -9.59 -16.52
C ARG A 25 -4.79 -10.28 -17.87
N VAL A 26 -5.62 -9.92 -18.85
CA VAL A 26 -5.55 -10.49 -20.21
C VAL A 26 -4.25 -10.11 -20.93
N ASN A 27 -3.68 -8.94 -20.64
CA ASN A 27 -2.52 -8.40 -21.35
C ASN A 27 -1.21 -8.45 -20.55
N PHE A 28 -1.21 -9.06 -19.36
CA PHE A 28 -0.05 -9.16 -18.48
C PHE A 28 0.24 -10.63 -18.17
N PRO A 29 1.51 -11.06 -18.10
CA PRO A 29 1.84 -12.46 -17.84
C PRO A 29 1.24 -12.98 -16.53
N ASN A 30 0.60 -14.15 -16.58
CA ASN A 30 -0.16 -14.70 -15.45
C ASN A 30 0.70 -15.02 -14.22
N GLU A 31 1.99 -15.29 -14.42
CA GLU A 31 2.95 -15.58 -13.37
C GLU A 31 3.47 -14.32 -12.64
N LYS A 32 3.17 -13.12 -13.16
CA LYS A 32 3.61 -11.86 -12.56
C LYS A 32 2.48 -11.21 -11.76
N PRO A 33 2.79 -10.64 -10.59
CA PRO A 33 1.76 -10.11 -9.72
C PRO A 33 1.20 -8.78 -10.25
N VAL A 34 -0.11 -8.59 -10.08
CA VAL A 34 -0.80 -7.32 -10.32
C VAL A 34 -1.08 -6.66 -8.97
N PHE A 35 -0.49 -5.49 -8.76
CA PHE A 35 -0.71 -4.70 -7.55
C PHE A 35 -1.85 -3.71 -7.77
N LEU A 36 -2.75 -3.59 -6.80
CA LEU A 36 -3.78 -2.58 -6.78
C LEU A 36 -3.50 -1.57 -5.67
N ARG A 37 -3.26 -0.30 -6.03
CA ARG A 37 -3.07 0.77 -5.05
C ARG A 37 -4.37 1.52 -4.81
N VAL A 38 -4.71 1.74 -3.54
CA VAL A 38 -5.96 2.37 -3.12
C VAL A 38 -5.75 3.40 -2.02
N SER A 39 -6.69 4.35 -1.94
CA SER A 39 -6.87 5.20 -0.76
C SER A 39 -7.84 4.50 0.19
N GLY A 40 -7.32 3.99 1.31
CA GLY A 40 -8.10 3.27 2.33
C GLY A 40 -9.09 4.15 3.08
N GLU A 41 -8.80 5.45 3.16
CA GLU A 41 -9.65 6.47 3.78
C GLU A 41 -9.55 7.75 2.93
N GLU A 42 -10.67 8.45 2.77
CA GLU A 42 -10.75 9.70 2.01
C GLU A 42 -10.89 10.94 2.91
N TYR A 43 -10.96 10.75 4.23
CA TYR A 43 -11.06 11.83 5.22
C TYR A 43 -12.27 12.75 5.00
N HIS A 44 -13.33 12.21 4.41
CA HIS A 44 -14.53 12.97 4.08
C HIS A 44 -15.78 12.10 4.28
N PRO A 45 -16.87 12.61 4.91
CA PRO A 45 -18.07 11.81 5.22
C PRO A 45 -18.77 11.15 4.02
N LYS A 46 -18.55 11.69 2.81
CA LYS A 46 -19.08 11.14 1.54
C LYS A 46 -18.05 10.35 0.73
N GLY A 47 -16.83 10.23 1.25
CA GLY A 47 -15.71 9.51 0.68
C GLY A 47 -15.85 8.00 0.88
N ASN A 48 -14.85 7.25 0.43
CA ASN A 48 -14.74 5.85 0.79
C ASN A 48 -14.09 5.74 2.17
N THR A 49 -14.66 4.89 3.00
CA THR A 49 -14.01 4.37 4.22
C THR A 49 -13.42 2.99 3.94
N GLN A 50 -12.64 2.47 4.90
CA GLN A 50 -12.06 1.12 4.82
C GLN A 50 -13.14 0.05 4.59
N GLU A 51 -14.29 0.18 5.25
CA GLU A 51 -15.40 -0.77 5.17
C GLU A 51 -16.02 -0.74 3.76
N SER A 52 -16.38 0.45 3.27
CA SER A 52 -16.96 0.60 1.93
C SER A 52 -16.01 0.17 0.81
N LEU A 53 -14.70 0.34 1.05
CA LEU A 53 -13.67 -0.06 0.12
C LEU A 53 -13.45 -1.58 0.16
N ALA A 54 -13.51 -2.21 1.34
CA ALA A 54 -13.38 -3.66 1.47
C ALA A 54 -14.46 -4.39 0.65
N GLU A 55 -15.72 -3.95 0.71
CA GLU A 55 -16.81 -4.52 -0.11
C GLU A 55 -16.53 -4.41 -1.60
N LEU A 56 -16.05 -3.25 -2.05
CA LEU A 56 -15.69 -3.01 -3.43
C LEU A 56 -14.53 -3.93 -3.86
N LEU A 57 -13.50 -4.04 -3.04
CA LEU A 57 -12.31 -4.84 -3.30
C LEU A 57 -12.62 -6.34 -3.36
N LEU A 58 -13.51 -6.84 -2.50
CA LEU A 58 -13.96 -8.23 -2.55
C LEU A 58 -14.60 -8.57 -3.90
N SER A 59 -15.34 -7.64 -4.52
CA SER A 59 -15.96 -7.87 -5.83
C SER A 59 -14.98 -8.01 -7.00
N VAL A 60 -13.71 -7.63 -6.79
CA VAL A 60 -12.63 -7.71 -7.78
C VAL A 60 -11.42 -8.52 -7.26
N GLY A 61 -11.61 -9.26 -6.16
CA GLY A 61 -10.54 -9.93 -5.43
C GLY A 61 -9.69 -10.86 -6.28
N ASP A 62 -10.28 -11.58 -7.24
CA ASP A 62 -9.55 -12.52 -8.10
C ASP A 62 -8.68 -11.83 -9.16
N LEU A 63 -8.87 -10.52 -9.36
CA LEU A 63 -8.23 -9.77 -10.44
C LEU A 63 -6.96 -9.03 -10.00
N TYR A 64 -6.61 -9.04 -8.71
CA TYR A 64 -5.36 -8.48 -8.20
C TYR A 64 -4.72 -9.39 -7.13
N ASP A 65 -3.42 -9.28 -6.94
CA ASP A 65 -2.64 -10.15 -6.05
C ASP A 65 -2.30 -9.48 -4.73
N ILE A 66 -1.84 -8.23 -4.80
CA ILE A 66 -1.36 -7.47 -3.63
C ILE A 66 -2.05 -6.11 -3.59
N LEU A 67 -2.48 -5.69 -2.40
CA LEU A 67 -3.11 -4.41 -2.17
C LEU A 67 -2.11 -3.42 -1.55
N HIS A 68 -1.80 -2.34 -2.25
CA HIS A 68 -0.98 -1.25 -1.72
C HIS A 68 -1.89 -0.17 -1.13
N VAL A 69 -1.87 0.00 0.19
CA VAL A 69 -2.85 0.82 0.90
C VAL A 69 -2.25 2.15 1.32
N SER A 70 -2.80 3.24 0.80
CA SER A 70 -2.53 4.62 1.20
C SER A 70 -3.84 5.28 1.66
N SER A 71 -3.97 6.59 1.57
CA SER A 71 -5.20 7.34 1.90
C SER A 71 -5.17 8.72 1.24
N GLY A 72 -6.34 9.35 1.14
CA GLY A 72 -6.53 10.70 0.62
C GLY A 72 -6.25 10.86 -0.87
N GLY A 73 -6.11 12.13 -1.28
CA GLY A 73 -5.81 12.59 -2.63
C GLY A 73 -7.02 13.08 -3.43
N LEU A 74 -8.25 12.86 -2.95
CA LEU A 74 -9.47 13.28 -3.67
C LEU A 74 -9.98 14.69 -3.33
N TYR A 75 -9.54 15.28 -2.22
CA TYR A 75 -10.07 16.56 -1.73
C TYR A 75 -8.98 17.37 -1.04
N ASP A 76 -8.86 18.67 -1.31
CA ASP A 76 -7.72 19.48 -0.83
C ASP A 76 -7.75 19.81 0.67
N LYS A 77 -8.93 19.78 1.29
CA LYS A 77 -9.09 20.11 2.71
C LYS A 77 -9.12 18.83 3.54
N GLU A 78 -8.00 18.11 3.49
CA GLU A 78 -7.80 16.89 4.24
C GLU A 78 -7.43 17.25 5.69
N ASN A 79 -8.33 16.95 6.63
CA ASN A 79 -8.01 16.99 8.05
C ASN A 79 -7.52 15.61 8.49
N TYR A 80 -6.23 15.36 8.34
CA TYR A 80 -5.57 14.18 8.90
C TYR A 80 -4.24 14.58 9.53
N GLU A 81 -3.88 13.87 10.58
CA GLU A 81 -2.59 14.03 11.22
C GLU A 81 -1.57 13.11 10.56
N VAL A 82 -0.39 13.66 10.26
CA VAL A 82 0.71 12.89 9.67
C VAL A 82 1.69 12.50 10.78
N TYR A 83 1.73 11.21 11.08
CA TYR A 83 2.64 10.60 12.05
C TYR A 83 3.19 9.26 11.50
N PRO A 84 4.22 8.67 12.12
CA PRO A 84 4.73 7.37 11.72
C PRO A 84 3.62 6.31 11.69
N GLY A 85 3.37 5.71 10.52
CA GLY A 85 2.37 4.65 10.35
C GLY A 85 0.92 5.12 10.29
N TYR A 86 0.64 6.39 10.01
CA TYR A 86 -0.73 6.93 10.00
C TYR A 86 -1.71 6.26 9.00
N GLN A 87 -1.23 5.42 8.08
CA GLN A 87 -2.07 4.65 7.14
C GLN A 87 -2.06 3.15 7.45
N LEU A 88 -1.33 2.71 8.49
CA LEU A 88 -1.13 1.30 8.83
C LEU A 88 -2.44 0.61 9.18
N GLU A 89 -3.30 1.27 9.97
CA GLU A 89 -4.59 0.70 10.37
C GLU A 89 -5.48 0.36 9.15
N TYR A 90 -5.36 1.12 8.06
CA TYR A 90 -6.09 0.87 6.82
C TYR A 90 -5.55 -0.37 6.11
N ALA A 91 -4.22 -0.49 6.03
CA ALA A 91 -3.57 -1.66 5.45
C ALA A 91 -3.94 -2.94 6.22
N GLU A 92 -3.91 -2.88 7.55
CA GLU A 92 -4.24 -4.00 8.41
C GLU A 92 -5.70 -4.43 8.28
N LYS A 93 -6.64 -3.49 8.35
CA LYS A 93 -8.07 -3.81 8.18
C LYS A 93 -8.37 -4.37 6.80
N LEU A 94 -7.85 -3.77 5.73
CA LEU A 94 -8.08 -4.27 4.38
C LEU A 94 -7.43 -5.65 4.16
N LYS A 95 -6.28 -5.92 4.76
CA LYS A 95 -5.68 -7.27 4.81
C LYS A 95 -6.64 -8.28 5.44
N GLN A 96 -7.18 -7.95 6.62
CA GLN A 96 -8.09 -8.84 7.35
C GLN A 96 -9.39 -9.12 6.57
N HIS A 97 -9.94 -8.13 5.87
CA HIS A 97 -11.21 -8.28 5.14
C HIS A 97 -11.01 -8.98 3.79
N THR A 98 -10.00 -8.58 3.01
CA THR A 98 -9.80 -9.10 1.64
C THR A 98 -9.02 -10.41 1.62
N LYS A 99 -8.34 -10.77 2.71
CA LYS A 99 -7.41 -11.91 2.80
C LYS A 99 -6.27 -11.85 1.76
N LYS A 100 -6.01 -10.67 1.19
CA LYS A 100 -4.90 -10.41 0.27
C LYS A 100 -3.67 -9.93 1.03
N GLN A 101 -2.50 -10.14 0.44
CA GLN A 101 -1.28 -9.52 0.94
C GLN A 101 -1.37 -8.00 0.80
N THR A 102 -0.80 -7.27 1.76
CA THR A 102 -0.84 -5.80 1.76
C THR A 102 0.54 -5.17 1.81
N ILE A 103 0.65 -4.03 1.14
CA ILE A 103 1.78 -3.10 1.24
C ILE A 103 1.34 -1.91 2.08
N ALA A 104 1.97 -1.71 3.23
CA ALA A 104 1.77 -0.53 4.06
C ALA A 104 2.71 0.61 3.64
N VAL A 105 2.21 1.83 3.68
CA VAL A 105 2.96 3.07 3.47
C VAL A 105 2.53 4.11 4.51
N GLY A 106 3.24 5.23 4.59
CA GLY A 106 2.90 6.36 5.46
C GLY A 106 3.90 6.53 6.60
N ARG A 107 5.01 7.22 6.32
CA ARG A 107 6.06 7.57 7.31
C ARG A 107 6.67 6.34 8.00
N LEU A 108 7.10 5.35 7.21
CA LEU A 108 7.65 4.07 7.68
C LEU A 108 9.18 3.98 7.57
N GLU A 109 9.88 5.12 7.47
CA GLU A 109 11.34 5.19 7.33
C GLU A 109 12.14 4.77 8.58
N ASN A 110 11.51 4.49 9.72
CA ASN A 110 12.22 3.94 10.87
C ASN A 110 12.37 2.40 10.71
N PRO A 111 13.59 1.84 10.63
CA PRO A 111 13.77 0.40 10.37
C PRO A 111 13.15 -0.52 11.42
N LYS A 112 13.23 -0.15 12.70
CA LYS A 112 12.66 -0.94 13.80
C LYS A 112 11.15 -0.98 13.71
N PHE A 113 10.52 0.17 13.50
CA PHE A 113 9.06 0.25 13.35
C PHE A 113 8.57 -0.49 12.09
N ALA A 114 9.25 -0.34 10.95
CA ALA A 114 8.94 -1.09 9.74
C ALA A 114 9.03 -2.62 9.96
N ASN A 115 10.05 -3.07 10.69
CA ASN A 115 10.24 -4.48 11.04
C ASN A 115 9.16 -4.99 12.02
N GLU A 116 8.76 -4.19 13.02
CA GLU A 116 7.68 -4.51 13.95
C GLU A 116 6.35 -4.75 13.22
N ILE A 117 6.02 -3.91 12.24
CA ILE A 117 4.80 -4.06 11.41
C ILE A 117 4.77 -5.44 10.72
N LEU A 118 5.91 -5.88 10.18
CA LEU A 118 6.04 -7.16 9.50
C LEU A 118 5.98 -8.33 10.50
N ILE A 119 6.69 -8.25 11.62
CA ILE A 119 6.68 -9.27 12.68
C ILE A 119 5.27 -9.47 13.24
N ASN A 120 4.53 -8.39 13.42
CA ASN A 120 3.16 -8.41 13.92
C ASN A 120 2.13 -8.79 12.84
N ASN A 121 2.56 -9.09 11.61
CA ASN A 121 1.71 -9.46 10.47
C ASN A 121 0.65 -8.39 10.11
N GLN A 122 0.91 -7.13 10.45
CA GLN A 122 0.00 -6.02 10.16
C GLN A 122 0.02 -5.65 8.67
N ALA A 123 1.15 -5.91 7.99
CA ALA A 123 1.30 -5.84 6.55
C ALA A 123 2.30 -6.92 6.07
N ASP A 124 2.33 -7.19 4.77
CA ASP A 124 3.26 -8.17 4.16
C ASP A 124 4.49 -7.49 3.55
N LEU A 125 4.35 -6.23 3.15
CA LEU A 125 5.39 -5.42 2.54
C LEU A 125 5.34 -3.99 3.08
N ILE A 126 6.50 -3.33 3.07
CA ILE A 126 6.64 -1.92 3.47
C ILE A 126 7.05 -1.12 2.23
N ALA A 127 6.29 -0.08 1.91
CA ALA A 127 6.64 0.89 0.88
C ALA A 127 7.24 2.15 1.52
N LEU A 128 8.40 2.54 0.99
CA LEU A 128 9.11 3.76 1.37
C LEU A 128 9.08 4.76 0.21
N ALA A 129 8.91 6.04 0.54
CA ALA A 129 8.92 7.13 -0.43
C ALA A 129 9.97 8.18 -0.04
N ARG A 130 9.59 9.16 0.81
CA ARG A 130 10.48 10.23 1.27
C ARG A 130 11.76 9.71 1.96
N GLY A 131 11.66 8.60 2.67
CA GLY A 131 12.84 7.93 3.26
C GLY A 131 13.91 7.59 2.22
N LEU A 132 13.51 7.04 1.06
CA LEU A 132 14.44 6.71 -0.02
C LEU A 132 14.95 7.93 -0.79
N LEU A 133 14.22 9.05 -0.78
CA LEU A 133 14.72 10.31 -1.34
C LEU A 133 15.80 10.93 -0.44
N SER A 134 15.64 10.81 0.88
CA SER A 134 16.61 11.30 1.86
C SER A 134 17.83 10.39 1.99
N ASP A 135 17.62 9.08 1.89
CA ASP A 135 18.64 8.06 2.02
C ASP A 135 18.37 6.92 1.01
N PRO A 136 19.03 6.94 -0.17
CA PRO A 136 18.85 5.89 -1.17
C PRO A 136 19.45 4.54 -0.75
N HIS A 137 20.35 4.52 0.25
CA HIS A 137 20.93 3.30 0.81
C HIS A 137 20.17 2.79 2.03
N TRP A 138 18.97 3.34 2.30
CA TRP A 138 18.14 2.97 3.45
C TRP A 138 18.04 1.45 3.69
N PRO A 139 17.84 0.58 2.68
CA PRO A 139 17.78 -0.87 2.93
C PRO A 139 19.06 -1.45 3.53
N MET A 140 20.23 -0.92 3.16
CA MET A 140 21.53 -1.33 3.70
C MET A 140 21.68 -0.87 5.15
N HIS A 141 21.40 0.40 5.44
CA HIS A 141 21.46 0.94 6.81
C HIS A 141 20.40 0.30 7.72
N ALA A 142 19.21 0.00 7.20
CA ALA A 142 18.17 -0.72 7.91
C ALA A 142 18.62 -2.13 8.28
N ALA A 143 19.26 -2.86 7.36
CA ALA A 143 19.80 -4.17 7.63
C ALA A 143 20.85 -4.14 8.75
N GLU A 144 21.78 -3.17 8.73
CA GLU A 144 22.75 -2.99 9.82
C GLU A 144 22.08 -2.71 11.17
N GLN A 145 21.11 -1.78 11.20
CA GLN A 145 20.37 -1.45 12.43
C GLN A 145 19.56 -2.62 13.00
N LEU A 146 19.10 -3.52 12.13
CA LEU A 146 18.33 -4.72 12.50
C LEU A 146 19.23 -5.95 12.72
N GLY A 147 20.55 -5.83 12.57
CA GLY A 147 21.49 -6.94 12.71
C GLY A 147 21.39 -8.01 11.62
N VAL A 148 20.85 -7.65 10.45
CA VAL A 148 20.74 -8.52 9.27
C VAL A 148 21.99 -8.36 8.41
N ASN A 149 22.70 -9.46 8.15
CA ASN A 149 23.83 -9.44 7.23
C ASN A 149 23.34 -9.41 5.78
N LEU A 150 23.25 -8.22 5.19
CA LEU A 150 22.95 -8.01 3.79
C LEU A 150 24.24 -8.01 2.95
N GLU A 151 24.22 -8.71 1.81
CA GLU A 151 25.30 -8.61 0.83
C GLU A 151 25.27 -7.22 0.19
N TRP A 152 26.38 -6.49 0.28
CA TRP A 152 26.53 -5.19 -0.38
C TRP A 152 27.18 -5.41 -1.74
N PRO A 153 26.94 -4.54 -2.74
CA PRO A 153 27.73 -4.56 -3.97
C PRO A 153 29.23 -4.54 -3.64
N GLY A 154 30.04 -5.41 -4.28
CA GLY A 154 31.44 -5.62 -3.92
C GLY A 154 32.29 -4.34 -3.80
N VAL A 155 31.99 -3.33 -4.63
CA VAL A 155 32.66 -2.02 -4.59
C VAL A 155 32.40 -1.22 -3.30
N TYR A 156 31.35 -1.56 -2.55
CA TYR A 156 30.92 -0.90 -1.31
C TYR A 156 31.21 -1.70 -0.05
N GLU A 157 31.73 -2.93 -0.13
CA GLU A 157 31.96 -3.78 1.06
C GLU A 157 32.80 -3.11 2.15
N ARG A 158 33.80 -2.31 1.75
CA ARG A 158 34.68 -1.58 2.68
C ARG A 158 33.99 -0.45 3.44
N ALA A 159 32.77 -0.09 3.07
CA ALA A 159 31.98 0.95 3.73
C ALA A 159 31.03 0.40 4.80
N LYS A 160 30.92 -0.93 4.96
CA LYS A 160 30.10 -1.55 6.02
C LYS A 160 30.56 -1.10 7.41
N GLY A 161 29.63 -0.63 8.24
CA GLY A 161 29.90 -0.22 9.61
C GLY A 161 30.65 1.11 9.81
N ILE A 162 30.79 1.94 8.78
CA ILE A 162 31.21 3.35 8.90
C ILE A 162 29.99 4.21 9.20
#